data_AF-A0AAV0SYG5-F1
#
_entry.id   AF-A0AAV0SYG5-F1
#
_cell.length_a   1.000
_cell.length_b   1.000
_cell.length_c   1.000
_cell.angle_alpha   90.00
_cell.angle_beta   90.00
_cell.angle_gamma   90.00
#
_symmetry.space_group_name_H-M   'P 1'
#
loop_
_entity.id
_entity.type
_entity.pdbx_description
1 polymer ?
#
loop_
_entity_poly.entity_id
_entity_poly.type
_entity_poly.pdbx_seq_one_letter_code
_entity_poly.pdbx_strand_id
1 'polypeptide(L)'
;MTKHILMEDGRERNPCVQLSSPPPRAVDRTHQCTTVHRRLRKMSEKFQPSSFSLMVQARLLCVGTSVVYRVSLALTTTSTCRVGTTTTTTTASGLTTRNGGYTTHSSWVVALSQTKLCGFYAHVQAIVHHPTVTQSLVARQKQLQVQLTCPTNVVEWNPFATFLQVVTTICQRYGHLQVGAFSIQATASAMQAGTIELEAFLLDCWRALEAVIPVLVVHTFLPVPLAREALDTYLLIRDLFSLPENVLEANCTYANAILSLEDVDRVRATTPSEDSCSICLERLVSSDHKQVLMGCTAGHCHDCNSSSSSSNSINGSDNSSDDRVAKVSSVVPHPTSFAVKLPCGHVYHENCAMSWLRHNPSCPECRAVVGANS
;
A
#
# COMPACT_ATOMS: atom_id res chain seq x y z
N MET A 1 4.01 55.71 9.39
CA MET A 1 2.91 55.55 8.41
C MET A 1 2.24 54.22 8.67
N THR A 2 1.22 54.26 9.52
CA THR A 2 0.61 53.08 10.16
C THR A 2 -0.70 52.81 9.43
N LYS A 3 -0.75 51.73 8.65
CA LYS A 3 -1.98 51.32 7.94
C LYS A 3 -2.86 50.50 8.89
N HIS A 4 -3.95 51.11 9.34
CA HIS A 4 -5.08 50.43 9.95
C HIS A 4 -5.81 49.59 8.89
N ILE A 5 -6.03 48.32 9.17
CA ILE A 5 -6.91 47.44 8.40
C ILE A 5 -8.21 47.33 9.19
N LEU A 6 -9.28 47.94 8.66
CA LEU A 6 -10.66 47.65 9.02
C LEU A 6 -11.05 46.32 8.37
N MET A 7 -11.67 45.41 9.14
CA MET A 7 -12.43 44.30 8.59
C MET A 7 -13.91 44.57 8.84
N GLU A 8 -14.68 44.66 7.75
CA GLU A 8 -16.14 44.75 7.75
C GLU A 8 -16.77 43.37 7.97
N ASP A 9 -17.82 43.37 8.79
CA ASP A 9 -18.70 42.25 9.10
C ASP A 9 -19.87 42.16 8.10
N GLY A 10 -20.38 40.94 7.90
CA GLY A 10 -21.78 40.73 7.47
C GLY A 10 -22.02 40.35 6.01
N ARG A 11 -22.09 39.04 5.74
CA ARG A 11 -22.94 38.52 4.64
C ARG A 11 -23.63 37.23 5.05
N GLU A 12 -24.94 37.32 5.23
CA GLU A 12 -25.89 36.26 5.52
C GLU A 12 -25.86 35.16 4.43
N ARG A 13 -25.90 33.88 4.85
CA ARG A 13 -26.08 32.72 3.96
C ARG A 13 -27.46 32.10 4.21
N ASN A 14 -28.21 31.94 3.12
CA ASN A 14 -29.50 31.26 3.05
C ASN A 14 -29.42 29.78 3.47
N PRO A 15 -30.51 29.21 4.01
CA PRO A 15 -30.54 27.84 4.52
C PRO A 15 -30.60 26.81 3.39
N CYS A 16 -29.67 25.85 3.45
CA CYS A 16 -29.60 24.72 2.54
C CYS A 16 -30.65 23.66 2.91
N VAL A 17 -31.39 23.18 1.89
CA VAL A 17 -32.38 22.12 1.99
C VAL A 17 -31.70 20.79 2.36
N GLN A 18 -32.03 20.25 3.53
CA GLN A 18 -31.58 18.92 3.96
C GLN A 18 -32.34 17.83 3.20
N LEU A 19 -31.64 17.11 2.31
CA LEU A 19 -32.05 15.79 1.85
C LEU A 19 -31.56 14.76 2.87
N SER A 20 -32.47 14.31 3.72
CA SER A 20 -32.24 13.29 4.74
C SER A 20 -32.28 11.89 4.13
N SER A 21 -31.11 11.33 3.79
CA SER A 21 -30.94 9.88 3.63
C SER A 21 -30.76 9.22 5.00
N PRO A 22 -31.41 8.08 5.29
CA PRO A 22 -31.29 7.41 6.59
C PRO A 22 -29.85 6.91 6.82
N PRO A 23 -29.30 7.05 8.04
CA PRO A 23 -27.94 6.61 8.34
C PRO A 23 -27.82 5.07 8.24
N PRO A 24 -26.74 4.54 7.66
CA PRO A 24 -26.51 3.11 7.61
C PRO A 24 -26.39 2.54 9.03
N ARG A 25 -27.01 1.37 9.27
CA ARG A 25 -27.06 0.70 10.57
C ARG A 25 -25.65 0.41 11.10
N ALA A 26 -25.39 0.76 12.36
CA ALA A 26 -24.07 0.71 13.01
C ALA A 26 -23.39 -0.67 13.06
N VAL A 27 -24.16 -1.76 12.90
CA VAL A 27 -23.67 -3.15 12.98
C VAL A 27 -22.83 -3.56 11.76
N ASP A 28 -23.03 -2.91 10.62
CA ASP A 28 -22.39 -3.31 9.36
C ASP A 28 -20.98 -2.70 9.16
N ARG A 29 -20.66 -1.63 9.91
CA ARG A 29 -19.34 -0.96 9.85
C ARG A 29 -18.23 -1.72 10.60
N THR A 30 -18.56 -2.40 11.70
CA THR A 30 -17.57 -3.13 12.52
C THR A 30 -17.03 -4.36 11.79
N HIS A 31 -17.87 -5.12 11.08
CA HIS A 31 -17.42 -6.28 10.31
C HIS A 31 -16.52 -5.90 9.13
N GLN A 32 -16.84 -4.80 8.42
CA GLN A 32 -16.05 -4.32 7.29
C GLN A 32 -14.63 -3.89 7.70
N CYS A 33 -14.51 -3.19 8.83
CA CYS A 33 -13.22 -2.77 9.39
C CYS A 33 -12.29 -3.96 9.72
N THR A 34 -12.84 -5.07 10.25
CA THR A 34 -12.03 -6.25 10.62
C THR A 34 -11.47 -7.01 9.40
N THR A 35 -12.19 -7.03 8.28
CA THR A 35 -11.78 -7.73 7.06
C THR A 35 -10.65 -6.98 6.36
N VAL A 36 -10.79 -5.65 6.25
CA VAL A 36 -9.74 -4.74 5.76
C VAL A 36 -8.48 -4.82 6.64
N HIS A 37 -8.62 -4.74 7.96
CA HIS A 37 -7.49 -4.89 8.89
C HIS A 37 -6.76 -6.23 8.72
N ARG A 38 -7.50 -7.34 8.59
CA ARG A 38 -6.91 -8.68 8.39
C ARG A 38 -6.17 -8.77 7.05
N ARG A 39 -6.71 -8.19 5.98
CA ARG A 39 -6.08 -8.16 4.66
C ARG A 39 -4.83 -7.30 4.67
N LEU A 40 -4.88 -6.08 5.21
CA LEU A 40 -3.70 -5.21 5.36
C LEU A 40 -2.60 -5.86 6.19
N ARG A 41 -2.97 -6.53 7.30
CA ARG A 41 -2.01 -7.31 8.10
C ARG A 41 -1.39 -8.42 7.27
N LYS A 42 -2.21 -9.27 6.65
CA LYS A 42 -1.74 -10.38 5.79
C LYS A 42 -0.87 -9.87 4.64
N MET A 43 -1.17 -8.70 4.10
CA MET A 43 -0.39 -8.05 3.04
C MET A 43 0.97 -7.58 3.56
N SER A 44 0.99 -6.84 4.68
CA SER A 44 2.24 -6.41 5.32
C SER A 44 3.15 -7.59 5.72
N GLU A 45 2.56 -8.75 6.01
CA GLU A 45 3.29 -9.97 6.39
C GLU A 45 3.70 -10.83 5.18
N LYS A 46 2.88 -10.92 4.12
CA LYS A 46 3.04 -11.91 3.03
C LYS A 46 3.48 -11.34 1.69
N PHE A 47 3.22 -10.06 1.44
CA PHE A 47 3.68 -9.40 0.23
C PHE A 47 4.79 -8.44 0.60
N GLN A 48 6.01 -8.70 0.14
CA GLN A 48 7.09 -7.71 0.16
C GLN A 48 6.88 -6.81 -1.07
N PRO A 49 6.13 -5.69 -0.94
CA PRO A 49 5.61 -4.96 -2.06
C PRO A 49 6.65 -3.93 -2.44
N SER A 50 7.61 -4.39 -3.21
CA SER A 50 8.84 -3.67 -3.51
C SER A 50 9.76 -3.50 -2.30
N SER A 51 11.04 -3.81 -2.46
CA SER A 51 12.03 -3.43 -1.45
C SER A 51 12.50 -2.00 -1.73
N PHE A 52 12.60 -1.19 -0.69
CA PHE A 52 13.15 0.15 -0.76
C PHE A 52 14.57 0.15 -0.19
N SER A 53 15.48 0.80 -0.90
CA SER A 53 16.81 1.09 -0.39
C SER A 53 17.03 2.59 -0.52
N LEU A 54 17.03 3.28 0.61
CA LEU A 54 17.35 4.70 0.69
C LEU A 54 18.82 4.86 1.08
N MET A 55 19.55 5.61 0.27
CA MET A 55 20.88 6.12 0.57
C MET A 55 20.77 7.61 0.87
N VAL A 56 21.39 8.04 1.97
CA VAL A 56 21.45 9.44 2.41
C VAL A 56 22.92 9.84 2.48
N GLN A 57 23.26 10.97 1.85
CA GLN A 57 24.59 11.56 1.95
C GLN A 57 24.50 13.05 2.22
N ALA A 58 24.87 13.47 3.42
CA ALA A 58 24.88 14.86 3.84
C ALA A 58 26.27 15.50 3.60
N ARG A 59 26.27 16.71 3.07
CA ARG A 59 27.48 17.53 2.93
C ARG A 59 27.25 18.89 3.56
N LEU A 60 28.18 19.30 4.41
CA LEU A 60 28.12 20.57 5.10
C LEU A 60 28.50 21.73 4.16
N LEU A 61 27.70 22.79 4.18
CA LEU A 61 27.94 24.04 3.47
C LEU A 61 27.89 25.20 4.46
N CYS A 62 28.95 25.99 4.53
CA CYS A 62 28.96 27.24 5.27
C CYS A 62 28.61 28.39 4.32
N VAL A 63 27.49 29.05 4.56
CA VAL A 63 27.04 30.22 3.79
C VAL A 63 27.00 31.41 4.73
N GLY A 64 28.07 32.22 4.72
CA GLY A 64 28.24 33.32 5.67
C GLY A 64 28.27 32.81 7.11
N THR A 65 27.37 33.33 7.95
CA THR A 65 27.17 32.90 9.35
C THR A 65 26.07 31.86 9.48
N SER A 66 25.94 30.96 8.51
CA SER A 66 24.91 29.91 8.55
C SER A 66 25.49 28.60 8.07
N VAL A 67 25.19 27.54 8.80
CA VAL A 67 25.49 26.17 8.40
C VAL A 67 24.24 25.60 7.74
N VAL A 68 24.40 25.04 6.54
CA VAL A 68 23.34 24.38 5.77
C VAL A 68 23.87 23.04 5.31
N TYR A 69 23.06 21.99 5.38
CA TYR A 69 23.41 20.69 4.84
C TYR A 69 22.82 20.54 3.44
N ARG A 70 23.68 20.22 2.46
CA ARG A 70 23.25 19.69 1.16
C ARG A 70 23.14 18.18 1.29
N VAL A 71 21.92 17.69 1.36
CA VAL A 71 21.61 16.26 1.51
C VAL A 71 21.28 15.67 0.14
N SER A 72 22.07 14.70 -0.31
CA SER A 72 21.78 13.92 -1.51
C SER A 72 21.04 12.66 -1.09
N LEU A 73 19.88 12.43 -1.70
CA LEU A 73 19.00 11.30 -1.44
C LEU A 73 18.96 10.44 -2.69
N ALA A 74 19.11 9.13 -2.54
CA ALA A 74 18.93 8.18 -3.62
C ALA A 74 18.06 7.02 -3.14
N LEU A 75 16.96 6.78 -3.84
CA LEU A 75 16.00 5.73 -3.55
C LEU A 75 16.01 4.71 -4.68
N THR A 76 16.28 3.46 -4.33
CA THR A 76 16.10 2.32 -5.22
C THR A 76 14.85 1.57 -4.79
N THR A 77 13.89 1.44 -5.70
CA THR A 77 12.69 0.62 -5.50
C THR A 77 12.79 -0.61 -6.39
N THR A 78 12.80 -1.79 -5.78
CA THR A 78 12.87 -3.06 -6.51
C THR A 78 11.51 -3.74 -6.46
N SER A 79 10.77 -3.71 -7.55
CA SER A 79 9.49 -4.43 -7.66
C SER A 79 9.70 -5.87 -8.12
N THR A 80 9.12 -6.82 -7.39
CA THR A 80 9.14 -8.26 -7.71
C THR A 80 8.07 -8.67 -8.72
N CYS A 81 7.22 -7.74 -9.17
CA CYS A 81 6.21 -8.03 -10.18
C CYS A 81 6.87 -8.33 -11.53
N ARG A 82 6.93 -9.62 -11.89
CA ARG A 82 7.24 -10.07 -13.25
C ARG A 82 6.16 -9.57 -14.20
N VAL A 83 6.48 -8.54 -14.96
CA VAL A 83 5.70 -8.18 -16.14
C VAL A 83 6.15 -9.12 -17.27
N GLY A 84 5.27 -10.03 -17.67
CA GLY A 84 5.46 -10.81 -18.89
C GLY A 84 5.17 -9.91 -20.09
N THR A 85 6.13 -9.10 -20.52
CA THR A 85 6.02 -8.30 -21.76
C THR A 85 6.83 -8.93 -22.87
N THR A 86 6.14 -9.69 -23.72
CA THR A 86 6.50 -9.91 -25.13
C THR A 86 6.01 -8.71 -25.94
N THR A 87 6.72 -7.58 -25.94
CA THR A 87 6.62 -6.59 -27.03
C THR A 87 7.77 -5.59 -26.95
N THR A 88 8.67 -5.71 -27.93
CA THR A 88 9.74 -4.78 -28.26
C THR A 88 9.21 -3.40 -28.61
N THR A 89 9.47 -2.40 -27.77
CA THR A 89 9.54 -1.00 -28.22
C THR A 89 10.58 -0.26 -27.39
N THR A 90 11.55 0.27 -28.11
CA THR A 90 12.81 0.81 -27.60
C THR A 90 12.63 2.29 -27.26
N THR A 91 12.61 2.64 -25.97
CA THR A 91 12.84 4.02 -25.52
C THR A 91 13.85 4.05 -24.39
N ALA A 92 14.87 4.88 -24.58
CA ALA A 92 16.05 4.98 -23.73
C ALA A 92 15.70 5.56 -22.35
N SER A 93 15.58 4.69 -21.36
CA SER A 93 15.75 5.01 -19.94
C SER A 93 16.49 3.81 -19.36
N GLY A 94 17.55 4.07 -18.58
CA GLY A 94 18.54 3.07 -18.15
C GLY A 94 17.99 2.00 -17.19
N LEU A 95 17.09 1.14 -17.67
CA LEU A 95 16.63 -0.05 -16.98
C LEU A 95 17.60 -1.21 -17.26
N THR A 96 18.34 -1.62 -16.23
CA THR A 96 19.16 -2.83 -16.30
C THR A 96 18.35 -4.03 -15.82
N THR A 97 17.84 -4.86 -16.74
CA THR A 97 17.12 -6.09 -16.41
C THR A 97 18.11 -7.22 -16.11
N ARG A 98 18.55 -7.35 -14.85
CA ARG A 98 19.29 -8.54 -14.39
C ARG A 98 18.38 -9.30 -13.42
N ASN A 99 17.82 -10.42 -13.88
CA ASN A 99 16.91 -11.31 -13.14
C ASN A 99 15.52 -10.75 -12.79
N GLY A 100 14.72 -10.37 -13.79
CA GLY A 100 13.24 -10.45 -13.75
C GLY A 100 12.45 -9.51 -12.82
N GLY A 101 13.10 -8.61 -12.08
CA GLY A 101 12.46 -7.53 -11.34
C GLY A 101 12.68 -6.16 -12.00
N TYR A 102 11.75 -5.22 -11.81
CA TYR A 102 11.91 -3.84 -12.23
C TYR A 102 12.52 -3.04 -11.09
N THR A 103 13.74 -2.55 -11.30
CA THR A 103 14.38 -1.60 -10.38
C THR A 103 14.21 -0.19 -10.93
N THR A 104 13.56 0.68 -10.16
CA THR A 104 13.55 2.11 -10.43
C THR A 104 14.52 2.79 -9.47
N HIS A 105 15.30 3.73 -10.00
CA HIS A 105 16.27 4.49 -9.23
C HIS A 105 15.95 5.97 -9.36
N SER A 106 15.68 6.63 -8.24
CA SER A 106 15.41 8.07 -8.17
C SER A 106 16.46 8.72 -7.28
N SER A 107 17.02 9.85 -7.69
CA SER A 107 17.95 10.61 -6.85
C SER A 107 17.65 12.11 -6.96
N TRP A 108 17.71 12.79 -5.83
CA TRP A 108 17.48 14.23 -5.72
C TRP A 108 18.31 14.82 -4.58
N VAL A 109 18.32 16.14 -4.47
CA VAL A 109 19.11 16.87 -3.48
C VAL A 109 18.21 17.86 -2.75
N VAL A 110 18.39 17.95 -1.44
CA VAL A 110 17.65 18.87 -0.57
C VAL A 110 18.65 19.72 0.22
N ALA A 111 18.33 21.00 0.39
CA ALA A 111 19.02 21.85 1.35
C ALA A 111 18.28 21.82 2.69
N LEU A 112 18.99 21.45 3.75
CA LEU A 112 18.46 21.40 5.10
C LEU A 112 19.15 22.47 5.96
N SER A 113 18.38 23.46 6.41
CA SER A 113 18.83 24.51 7.32
C SER A 113 18.40 24.21 8.76
N GLN A 114 19.03 24.87 9.72
CA GLN A 114 18.65 24.80 11.13
C GLN A 114 17.18 25.16 11.31
N THR A 115 16.72 26.25 10.68
CA THR A 115 15.33 26.71 10.77
C THR A 115 14.34 25.65 10.26
N LYS A 116 14.66 24.98 9.13
CA LYS A 116 13.81 23.90 8.59
C LYS A 116 13.75 22.72 9.57
N LEU A 117 14.88 22.32 10.14
CA LEU A 117 14.92 21.22 11.11
C LEU A 117 14.17 21.58 12.40
N CYS A 118 14.45 22.73 13.01
CA CYS A 118 13.74 23.19 14.21
C CYS A 118 12.24 23.33 13.97
N GLY A 119 11.84 23.83 12.80
CA GLY A 119 10.44 23.89 12.37
C GLY A 119 9.81 22.50 12.35
N PHE A 120 10.46 21.52 11.70
CA PHE A 120 10.00 20.12 11.71
C PHE A 120 9.82 19.59 13.14
N TYR A 121 10.81 19.75 14.01
CA TYR A 121 10.74 19.29 15.40
C TYR A 121 9.59 19.93 16.18
N ALA A 122 9.41 21.25 16.06
CA ALA A 122 8.34 21.96 16.73
C ALA A 122 6.95 21.46 16.30
N HIS A 123 6.74 21.20 15.01
CA HIS A 123 5.46 20.69 14.51
C HIS A 123 5.21 19.24 14.94
N VAL A 124 6.21 18.37 14.84
CA VAL A 124 6.09 16.98 15.32
C VAL A 124 5.81 16.95 16.83
N GLN A 125 6.51 17.77 17.61
CA GLN A 125 6.25 17.87 19.05
C GLN A 125 4.84 18.38 19.33
N ALA A 126 4.33 19.37 18.59
CA ALA A 126 2.96 19.86 18.76
C ALA A 126 1.93 18.74 18.51
N ILE A 127 2.15 17.89 17.49
CA ILE A 127 1.29 16.73 17.20
C ILE A 127 1.36 15.71 18.33
N VAL A 128 2.57 15.30 18.74
CA VAL A 128 2.77 14.24 19.74
C VAL A 128 2.24 14.64 21.13
N HIS A 129 2.41 15.89 21.52
CA HIS A 129 1.91 16.42 22.79
C HIS A 129 0.41 16.76 22.76
N HIS A 130 -0.27 16.58 21.62
CA HIS A 130 -1.72 16.74 21.58
C HIS A 130 -2.37 15.72 22.55
N PRO A 131 -3.31 16.14 23.42
CA PRO A 131 -3.84 15.29 24.49
C PRO A 131 -4.38 13.94 23.99
N THR A 132 -5.07 13.94 22.84
CA THR A 132 -5.63 12.72 22.22
C THR A 132 -4.54 11.74 21.80
N VAL A 133 -3.44 12.26 21.24
CA VAL A 133 -2.28 11.45 20.81
C VAL A 133 -1.58 10.88 22.03
N THR A 134 -1.28 11.73 23.02
CA THR A 134 -0.62 11.31 24.27
C THR A 134 -1.43 10.22 25.00
N GLN A 135 -2.75 10.39 25.15
CA GLN A 135 -3.61 9.39 25.79
C GLN A 135 -3.59 8.06 25.05
N SER A 136 -3.65 8.10 23.71
CA SER A 136 -3.65 6.89 22.88
C SER A 136 -2.30 6.19 22.88
N LEU A 137 -1.18 6.93 22.87
CA LEU A 137 0.17 6.37 22.99
C LEU A 137 0.40 5.74 24.37
N VAL A 138 -0.05 6.38 25.46
CA VAL A 138 0.03 5.82 26.81
C VAL A 138 -0.81 4.54 26.93
N ALA A 139 -2.03 4.55 26.39
CA ALA A 139 -2.88 3.36 26.36
C ALA A 139 -2.21 2.21 25.60
N ARG A 140 -1.59 2.51 24.45
CA ARG A 140 -0.85 1.52 23.65
C ARG A 140 0.36 0.97 24.39
N GLN A 141 1.12 1.82 25.08
CA GLN A 141 2.26 1.38 25.87
C GLN A 141 1.85 0.42 26.99
N LYS A 142 0.73 0.71 27.68
CA LYS A 142 0.15 -0.20 28.68
C LYS A 142 -0.26 -1.54 28.06
N GLN A 143 -0.89 -1.53 26.88
CA GLN A 143 -1.23 -2.76 26.16
C GLN A 143 0.01 -3.61 25.84
N LEU A 144 1.09 -2.99 25.34
CA LEU A 144 2.34 -3.68 25.04
C LEU A 144 3.00 -4.27 26.29
N GLN A 145 2.94 -3.57 27.43
CA GLN A 145 3.48 -4.06 28.69
C GLN A 145 2.69 -5.27 29.24
N VAL A 146 1.37 -5.26 29.13
CA VAL A 146 0.53 -6.42 29.49
C VAL A 146 0.83 -7.61 28.57
N GLN A 147 1.11 -7.37 27.30
CA GLN A 147 1.41 -8.44 26.34
C GLN A 147 2.70 -9.20 26.65
N LEU A 148 3.72 -8.52 27.18
CA LEU A 148 4.95 -9.18 27.67
C LEU A 148 4.68 -10.17 28.81
N THR A 149 3.61 -9.97 29.59
CA THR A 149 3.23 -10.85 30.71
C THR A 149 2.28 -11.98 30.32
N CYS A 150 1.59 -11.88 29.18
CA CYS A 150 0.64 -12.89 28.72
C CYS A 150 0.65 -13.01 27.18
N PRO A 151 1.46 -13.91 26.61
CA PRO A 151 1.70 -14.00 25.16
C PRO A 151 0.51 -14.51 24.34
N THR A 152 -0.59 -14.94 24.96
CA THR A 152 -1.77 -15.46 24.26
C THR A 152 -2.70 -14.38 23.70
N ASN A 153 -2.50 -13.10 24.06
CA ASN A 153 -3.34 -12.01 23.59
C ASN A 153 -2.96 -11.58 22.16
N VAL A 154 -3.92 -11.63 21.25
CA VAL A 154 -3.80 -11.16 19.86
C VAL A 154 -3.41 -9.69 19.86
N VAL A 155 -2.25 -9.36 19.28
CA VAL A 155 -1.81 -7.96 19.11
C VAL A 155 -2.88 -7.22 18.31
N GLU A 156 -3.48 -6.19 18.91
CA GLU A 156 -4.32 -5.25 18.18
C GLU A 156 -3.44 -4.48 17.19
N TRP A 157 -3.77 -4.53 15.90
CA TRP A 157 -2.99 -3.85 14.87
C TRP A 157 -3.34 -2.36 14.87
N ASN A 158 -2.39 -1.54 15.31
CA ASN A 158 -2.53 -0.09 15.40
C ASN A 158 -1.31 0.60 14.75
N PRO A 159 -1.29 0.68 13.41
CA PRO A 159 -0.14 1.19 12.65
C PRO A 159 0.11 2.68 12.89
N PHE A 160 -0.95 3.49 13.04
CA PHE A 160 -0.81 4.94 13.25
C PHE A 160 -0.20 5.26 14.62
N ALA A 161 -0.65 4.61 15.70
CA ALA A 161 -0.04 4.79 17.01
C ALA A 161 1.43 4.32 17.01
N THR A 162 1.71 3.19 16.35
CA THR A 162 3.09 2.67 16.23
C THR A 162 3.98 3.66 15.47
N PHE A 163 3.51 4.20 14.35
CA PHE A 163 4.22 5.22 13.57
C PHE A 163 4.53 6.47 14.41
N LEU A 164 3.52 7.04 15.08
CA LEU A 164 3.69 8.22 15.94
C LEU A 164 4.66 7.95 17.10
N GLN A 165 4.63 6.76 17.69
CA GLN A 165 5.57 6.35 18.74
C GLN A 165 7.01 6.28 18.22
N VAL A 166 7.21 5.69 17.04
CA VAL A 166 8.54 5.61 16.39
C VAL A 166 9.06 7.01 16.10
N VAL A 167 8.25 7.88 15.48
CA VAL A 167 8.63 9.26 15.18
C VAL A 167 8.96 10.05 16.45
N THR A 168 8.20 9.85 17.53
CA THR A 168 8.48 10.45 18.85
C THR A 168 9.86 10.03 19.36
N THR A 169 10.17 8.74 19.26
CA THR A 169 11.45 8.17 19.71
C THR A 169 12.62 8.72 18.88
N ILE A 170 12.44 8.85 17.56
CA ILE A 170 13.43 9.47 16.66
C ILE A 170 13.68 10.92 17.10
N CYS A 171 12.63 11.72 17.30
CA CYS A 171 12.78 13.11 17.72
C CYS A 171 13.47 13.24 19.09
N GLN A 172 13.15 12.36 20.04
CA GLN A 172 13.83 12.35 21.35
C GLN A 172 15.31 11.99 21.21
N ARG A 173 15.65 10.96 20.42
CA ARG A 173 17.03 10.50 20.21
C ARG A 173 17.91 11.56 19.56
N TYR A 174 17.37 12.28 18.59
CA TYR A 174 18.13 13.24 17.78
C TYR A 174 17.87 14.70 18.16
N GLY A 175 17.27 14.96 19.32
CA GLY A 175 16.85 16.31 19.72
C GLY A 175 17.99 17.34 19.76
N HIS A 176 19.22 16.90 20.02
CA HIS A 176 20.43 17.73 20.07
C HIS A 176 20.87 18.26 18.69
N LEU A 177 20.45 17.63 17.59
CA LEU A 177 20.79 18.08 16.23
C LEU A 177 20.30 19.50 15.94
N GLN A 178 19.22 19.94 16.57
CA GLN A 178 18.64 21.28 16.39
C GLN A 178 19.62 22.42 16.73
N VAL A 179 20.58 22.17 17.63
CA VAL A 179 21.54 23.19 18.08
C VAL A 179 22.97 22.79 17.72
N GLY A 180 23.32 21.52 17.92
CA GLY A 180 24.70 21.05 17.78
C GLY A 180 25.19 21.00 16.33
N ALA A 181 24.40 20.40 15.43
CA ALA A 181 24.84 20.13 14.05
C ALA A 181 24.98 21.40 13.19
N PHE A 182 24.29 22.48 13.57
CA PHE A 182 24.26 23.73 12.80
C PHE A 182 25.08 24.86 13.43
N SER A 183 25.86 24.58 14.48
CA SER A 183 26.68 25.57 15.14
C SER A 183 27.89 25.97 14.29
N ILE A 184 28.04 27.28 14.03
CA ILE A 184 29.17 27.85 13.26
C ILE A 184 30.50 27.70 14.03
N GLN A 185 30.43 27.62 15.36
CA GLN A 185 31.60 27.51 16.24
C GLN A 185 32.00 26.06 16.52
N ALA A 186 31.36 25.08 15.87
CA ALA A 186 31.67 23.68 16.04
C ALA A 186 33.08 23.34 15.52
N THR A 187 33.78 22.45 16.22
CA THR A 187 35.03 21.87 15.71
C THR A 187 34.76 21.01 14.48
N ALA A 188 35.78 20.78 13.65
CA ALA A 188 35.65 19.89 12.48
C ALA A 188 35.13 18.48 12.87
N SER A 189 35.57 17.95 14.02
CA SER A 189 35.08 16.68 14.54
C SER A 189 33.60 16.71 14.94
N ALA A 190 33.14 17.79 15.58
CA ALA A 190 31.73 17.97 15.94
C ALA A 190 30.84 18.13 14.70
N MET A 191 31.33 18.85 13.67
CA MET A 191 30.65 18.97 12.38
C MET A 191 30.51 17.63 11.66
N GLN A 192 31.57 16.82 11.66
CA GLN A 192 31.54 15.48 11.08
C GLN A 192 30.58 14.55 11.84
N ALA A 193 30.61 14.58 13.17
CA ALA A 193 29.66 13.84 14.00
C ALA A 193 28.21 14.26 13.71
N GLY A 194 27.93 15.57 13.66
CA GLY A 194 26.60 16.08 13.30
C GLY A 194 26.14 15.68 11.90
N THR A 195 27.08 15.51 10.96
CA THR A 195 26.78 15.00 9.61
C THR A 195 26.31 13.54 9.66
N ILE A 196 27.05 12.68 10.38
CA ILE A 196 26.71 11.25 10.52
C ILE A 196 25.37 11.07 11.25
N GLU A 197 25.16 11.83 12.33
CA GLU A 197 23.92 11.76 13.09
C GLU A 197 22.72 12.28 12.29
N LEU A 198 22.91 13.32 11.45
CA LEU A 198 21.87 13.80 10.55
C LEU A 198 21.49 12.75 9.50
N GLU A 199 22.47 12.07 8.91
CA GLU A 199 22.22 10.97 7.97
C GLU A 199 21.44 9.83 8.65
N ALA A 200 21.81 9.47 9.88
CA ALA A 200 21.12 8.45 10.67
C ALA A 200 19.68 8.87 11.01
N PHE A 201 19.47 10.12 11.42
CA PHE A 201 18.14 10.69 11.68
C PHE A 201 17.23 10.57 10.45
N LEU A 202 17.72 10.97 9.27
CA LEU A 202 16.95 10.86 8.03
C LEU A 202 16.66 9.40 7.68
N LEU A 203 17.64 8.50 7.80
CA LEU A 203 17.41 7.08 7.54
C LEU A 203 16.33 6.48 8.46
N ASP A 204 16.34 6.84 9.75
CA ASP A 204 15.32 6.39 10.70
C ASP A 204 13.94 6.99 10.39
N CYS A 205 13.86 8.25 9.98
CA CYS A 205 12.61 8.85 9.49
C CYS A 205 12.05 8.12 8.26
N TRP A 206 12.91 7.73 7.31
CA TRP A 206 12.49 6.97 6.14
C TRP A 206 11.95 5.58 6.52
N ARG A 207 12.62 4.87 7.44
CA ARG A 207 12.13 3.57 7.93
C ARG A 207 10.76 3.68 8.59
N ALA A 208 10.51 4.77 9.32
CA ALA A 208 9.18 5.05 9.88
C ALA A 208 8.14 5.28 8.78
N LEU A 209 8.49 6.00 7.72
CA LEU A 209 7.63 6.20 6.55
C LEU A 209 7.30 4.90 5.83
N GLU A 210 8.31 4.07 5.55
CA GLU A 210 8.15 2.79 4.87
C GLU A 210 7.14 1.88 5.60
N ALA A 211 7.15 1.90 6.94
CA ALA A 211 6.21 1.13 7.75
C ALA A 211 4.75 1.63 7.67
N VAL A 212 4.53 2.93 7.45
CA VAL A 212 3.18 3.54 7.52
C VAL A 212 2.56 3.80 6.14
N ILE A 213 3.37 3.98 5.09
CA ILE A 213 2.91 4.31 3.73
C ILE A 213 1.80 3.36 3.22
N PRO A 214 1.92 2.02 3.32
CA PRO A 214 0.88 1.12 2.84
C PRO A 214 -0.48 1.33 3.52
N VAL A 215 -0.44 1.76 4.79
CA VAL A 215 -1.64 2.03 5.60
C VAL A 215 -2.24 3.39 5.27
N LEU A 216 -1.42 4.39 4.98
CA LEU A 216 -1.90 5.73 4.64
C LEU A 216 -2.70 5.74 3.34
N VAL A 217 -2.37 4.91 2.34
CA VAL A 217 -3.15 4.87 1.10
C VAL A 217 -4.59 4.40 1.34
N VAL A 218 -4.81 3.55 2.34
CA VAL A 218 -6.12 3.01 2.69
C VAL A 218 -6.78 3.74 3.86
N HIS A 219 -6.22 4.87 4.30
CA HIS A 219 -6.70 5.59 5.50
C HIS A 219 -8.17 6.01 5.40
N THR A 220 -8.66 6.32 4.20
CA THR A 220 -10.07 6.70 3.95
C THR A 220 -11.05 5.60 4.33
N PHE A 221 -10.59 4.34 4.38
CA PHE A 221 -11.38 3.17 4.75
C PHE A 221 -11.18 2.75 6.22
N LEU A 222 -10.28 3.42 6.94
CA LEU A 222 -9.91 3.10 8.30
C LEU A 222 -10.44 4.20 9.25
N PRO A 223 -11.56 3.97 9.97
CA PRO A 223 -12.05 4.90 10.99
C PRO A 223 -11.20 4.76 12.26
N VAL A 224 -9.93 5.17 12.19
CA VAL A 224 -8.96 4.93 13.25
C VAL A 224 -8.62 6.25 13.95
N PRO A 225 -8.68 6.31 15.29
CA PRO A 225 -8.16 7.46 16.03
C PRO A 225 -6.70 7.68 15.65
N LEU A 226 -6.26 8.94 15.58
CA LEU A 226 -4.90 9.36 15.19
C LEU A 226 -4.56 9.32 13.69
N ALA A 227 -5.48 8.91 12.80
CA ALA A 227 -5.19 8.87 11.37
C ALA A 227 -4.82 10.26 10.81
N ARG A 228 -5.49 11.31 11.30
CA ARG A 228 -5.20 12.70 10.92
C ARG A 228 -3.80 13.13 11.37
N GLU A 229 -3.48 12.91 12.63
CA GLU A 229 -2.19 13.26 13.22
C GLU A 229 -1.03 12.47 12.59
N ALA A 230 -1.26 11.20 12.25
CA ALA A 230 -0.31 10.39 11.50
C ALA A 230 -0.13 10.90 10.07
N LEU A 231 -1.21 11.31 9.39
CA LEU A 231 -1.13 11.92 8.06
C LEU A 231 -0.38 13.26 8.11
N ASP A 232 -0.67 14.12 9.07
CA ASP A 232 0.04 15.39 9.26
C ASP A 232 1.53 15.16 9.51
N THR A 233 1.87 14.19 10.36
CA THR A 233 3.27 13.79 10.62
C THR A 233 3.94 13.23 9.36
N TYR A 234 3.24 12.40 8.58
CA TYR A 234 3.72 11.90 7.29
C TYR A 234 4.03 13.04 6.32
N LEU A 235 3.13 14.05 6.22
CA LEU A 235 3.32 15.20 5.35
C LEU A 235 4.52 16.05 5.78
N LEU A 236 4.77 16.20 7.08
CA LEU A 236 5.96 16.87 7.61
C LEU A 236 7.25 16.15 7.22
N ILE A 237 7.31 14.82 7.35
CA ILE A 237 8.49 14.05 6.92
C ILE A 237 8.62 14.12 5.39
N ARG A 238 7.52 14.04 4.63
CA ARG A 238 7.53 14.20 3.18
C ARG A 238 8.13 15.54 2.75
N ASP A 239 7.73 16.64 3.40
CA ASP A 239 8.25 17.98 3.14
C ASP A 239 9.73 18.13 3.53
N LEU A 240 10.12 17.52 4.66
CA LEU A 240 11.50 17.47 5.11
C LEU A 240 12.41 16.86 4.03
N PHE A 241 11.98 15.74 3.44
CA PHE A 241 12.67 15.04 2.36
C PHE A 241 12.48 15.66 0.97
N SER A 242 11.52 16.58 0.83
CA SER A 242 11.09 17.12 -0.47
C SER A 242 10.88 16.00 -1.50
N LEU A 243 10.15 14.94 -1.09
CA LEU A 243 9.95 13.73 -1.90
C LEU A 243 9.28 14.09 -3.24
N PRO A 244 9.85 13.66 -4.39
CA PRO A 244 9.18 13.85 -5.67
C PRO A 244 7.95 12.94 -5.80
N GLU A 245 6.95 13.39 -6.55
CA GLU A 245 5.62 12.76 -6.62
C GLU A 245 5.65 11.31 -7.14
N ASN A 246 6.56 11.02 -8.08
CA ASN A 246 6.74 9.69 -8.67
C ASN A 246 7.15 8.61 -7.65
N VAL A 247 7.85 9.00 -6.57
CA VAL A 247 8.21 8.07 -5.48
C VAL A 247 6.97 7.60 -4.72
N LEU A 248 5.94 8.44 -4.64
CA LEU A 248 4.68 8.12 -3.96
C LEU A 248 3.73 7.35 -4.86
N GLU A 249 3.72 7.63 -6.15
CA GLU A 249 2.85 6.96 -7.13
C GLU A 249 3.08 5.44 -7.20
N ALA A 250 4.34 5.01 -7.11
CA ALA A 250 4.69 3.58 -7.03
C ALA A 250 4.05 2.89 -5.81
N ASN A 251 3.92 3.61 -4.69
CA ASN A 251 3.30 3.10 -3.46
C ASN A 251 1.77 3.12 -3.53
N CYS A 252 1.18 4.17 -4.10
CA CYS A 252 -0.26 4.30 -4.30
C CYS A 252 -0.80 3.22 -5.25
N THR A 253 -0.07 2.89 -6.31
CA THR A 253 -0.49 1.85 -7.27
C THR A 253 -0.68 0.50 -6.59
N TYR A 254 0.25 0.13 -5.70
CA TYR A 254 0.17 -1.14 -4.99
C TYR A 254 -1.03 -1.17 -4.03
N ALA A 255 -1.25 -0.11 -3.28
CA ALA A 255 -2.35 -0.06 -2.33
C ALA A 255 -3.72 0.14 -2.98
N ASN A 256 -3.81 0.82 -4.12
CA ASN A 256 -5.03 0.89 -4.92
C ASN A 256 -5.43 -0.47 -5.50
N ALA A 257 -4.47 -1.31 -5.87
CA ALA A 257 -4.75 -2.69 -6.28
C ALA A 257 -5.39 -3.52 -5.15
N ILE A 258 -5.12 -3.19 -3.88
CA ILE A 258 -5.71 -3.86 -2.70
C ILE A 258 -7.19 -3.51 -2.52
N LEU A 259 -7.54 -2.23 -2.71
CA LEU A 259 -8.90 -1.72 -2.47
C LEU A 259 -9.91 -2.16 -3.54
N SER A 260 -9.44 -2.49 -4.74
CA SER A 260 -10.24 -3.02 -5.86
C SER A 260 -10.95 -4.37 -5.56
N LEU A 261 -10.62 -5.03 -4.45
CA LEU A 261 -11.14 -6.35 -4.06
C LEU A 261 -12.37 -6.32 -3.12
N GLU A 262 -12.86 -5.17 -2.65
CA GLU A 262 -13.98 -5.11 -1.68
C GLU A 262 -15.15 -4.16 -2.05
N ASP A 263 -15.01 -3.23 -3.00
CA ASP A 263 -16.15 -2.42 -3.50
C ASP A 263 -17.13 -3.19 -4.41
N VAL A 264 -16.94 -4.51 -4.56
CA VAL A 264 -17.77 -5.38 -5.41
C VAL A 264 -18.97 -5.93 -4.66
N ASP A 265 -18.85 -6.19 -3.36
CA ASP A 265 -19.91 -6.90 -2.62
C ASP A 265 -21.10 -6.01 -2.27
N ARG A 266 -20.94 -4.68 -2.23
CA ARG A 266 -22.04 -3.75 -1.90
C ARG A 266 -22.84 -3.25 -3.11
N VAL A 267 -22.34 -3.42 -4.33
CA VAL A 267 -23.07 -3.05 -5.57
C VAL A 267 -23.84 -4.25 -6.16
N ARG A 268 -23.76 -5.43 -5.54
CA ARG A 268 -24.54 -6.62 -5.92
C ARG A 268 -26.07 -6.48 -5.72
N ALA A 269 -26.55 -5.35 -5.22
CA ALA A 269 -27.99 -5.14 -5.01
C ALA A 269 -28.75 -4.65 -6.27
N THR A 270 -28.08 -4.33 -7.37
CA THR A 270 -28.77 -3.86 -8.58
C THR A 270 -28.13 -4.41 -9.85
N THR A 271 -28.95 -5.20 -10.55
CA THR A 271 -28.85 -5.76 -11.92
C THR A 271 -28.07 -7.07 -12.09
N PRO A 272 -28.77 -8.19 -12.38
CA PRO A 272 -28.20 -9.51 -12.64
C PRO A 272 -27.82 -9.68 -14.11
N SER A 273 -26.86 -8.90 -14.59
CA SER A 273 -26.31 -9.12 -15.94
C SER A 273 -24.79 -9.14 -15.89
N GLU A 274 -24.26 -10.32 -16.23
CA GLU A 274 -22.90 -10.61 -16.70
C GLU A 274 -21.89 -11.10 -15.65
N ASP A 275 -22.10 -12.34 -15.19
CA ASP A 275 -21.12 -13.17 -14.46
C ASP A 275 -19.95 -13.65 -15.35
N SER A 276 -19.51 -12.88 -16.35
CA SER A 276 -18.41 -13.23 -17.25
C SER A 276 -17.37 -12.13 -17.31
N CYS A 277 -16.09 -12.51 -17.30
CA CYS A 277 -14.97 -11.60 -17.47
C CYS A 277 -14.96 -11.05 -18.90
N SER A 278 -15.13 -9.74 -19.10
CA SER A 278 -15.19 -9.17 -20.46
C SER A 278 -13.86 -9.21 -21.24
N ILE A 279 -12.77 -9.66 -20.60
CA ILE A 279 -11.46 -9.84 -21.27
C ILE A 279 -11.34 -11.25 -21.85
N CYS A 280 -11.60 -12.30 -21.06
CA CYS A 280 -11.47 -13.69 -21.52
C CYS A 280 -12.81 -14.38 -21.81
N LEU A 281 -13.92 -13.69 -21.56
CA LEU A 281 -15.30 -14.15 -21.71
C LEU A 281 -15.68 -15.37 -20.85
N GLU A 282 -14.79 -15.82 -19.96
CA GLU A 282 -15.05 -16.93 -19.04
C GLU A 282 -15.84 -16.47 -17.82
N ARG A 283 -16.61 -17.39 -17.22
CA ARG A 283 -17.41 -17.11 -16.01
C ARG A 283 -16.54 -16.71 -14.83
N LEU A 284 -17.02 -15.72 -14.07
CA LEU A 284 -16.45 -15.31 -12.78
C LEU A 284 -17.04 -16.23 -11.71
N VAL A 285 -16.23 -17.13 -11.13
CA VAL A 285 -16.72 -18.04 -10.09
C VAL A 285 -16.93 -17.25 -8.80
N SER A 286 -18.19 -16.99 -8.45
CA SER A 286 -18.55 -16.42 -7.14
C SER A 286 -18.16 -17.38 -6.02
N SER A 287 -17.43 -16.90 -5.02
CA SER A 287 -16.93 -17.72 -3.89
C SER A 287 -18.02 -18.20 -2.91
N ASP A 288 -19.31 -17.97 -3.20
CA ASP A 288 -20.41 -18.13 -2.22
C ASP A 288 -21.05 -19.53 -2.14
N HIS A 289 -20.56 -20.54 -2.86
CA HIS A 289 -21.07 -21.92 -2.73
C HIS A 289 -19.98 -22.93 -2.35
N LYS A 290 -19.46 -22.81 -1.13
CA LYS A 290 -18.62 -23.84 -0.50
C LYS A 290 -19.20 -24.38 0.81
N GLN A 291 -20.52 -24.61 0.85
CA GLN A 291 -21.16 -25.48 1.83
C GLN A 291 -22.27 -26.27 1.13
N VAL A 292 -22.40 -27.55 1.50
CA VAL A 292 -23.39 -28.54 1.04
C VAL A 292 -23.01 -29.35 -0.23
N LEU A 293 -21.92 -30.13 -0.15
CA LEU A 293 -21.93 -31.51 -0.68
C LEU A 293 -20.78 -32.33 -0.07
N MET A 294 -20.88 -32.65 1.22
CA MET A 294 -20.07 -33.71 1.82
C MET A 294 -20.95 -34.44 2.84
N GLY A 295 -21.73 -35.38 2.31
CA GLY A 295 -22.68 -36.18 3.06
C GLY A 295 -23.19 -37.31 2.17
N CYS A 296 -22.33 -38.29 1.90
CA CYS A 296 -22.79 -39.60 1.43
C CYS A 296 -22.25 -40.67 2.39
N THR A 297 -23.23 -41.42 2.86
CA THR A 297 -23.26 -42.43 3.91
C THR A 297 -22.46 -43.68 3.57
N ALA A 298 -22.02 -44.36 4.63
CA ALA A 298 -21.55 -45.74 4.60
C ALA A 298 -22.56 -46.67 3.89
N GLY A 299 -22.06 -47.49 2.97
CA GLY A 299 -22.87 -48.47 2.22
C GLY A 299 -22.07 -49.28 1.22
N HIS A 300 -21.30 -50.26 1.74
CA HIS A 300 -21.23 -51.65 1.26
C HIS A 300 -21.30 -51.94 -0.27
N CYS A 301 -20.15 -52.26 -0.88
CA CYS A 301 -19.95 -53.32 -1.90
C CYS A 301 -18.43 -53.52 -2.09
N HIS A 302 -17.87 -54.62 -1.59
CA HIS A 302 -17.59 -55.90 -2.27
C HIS A 302 -16.57 -55.81 -3.43
N ASP A 303 -15.39 -56.38 -3.13
CA ASP A 303 -14.46 -57.13 -3.99
C ASP A 303 -13.97 -56.55 -5.32
N CYS A 304 -12.69 -56.18 -5.36
CA CYS A 304 -11.79 -56.71 -6.39
C CYS A 304 -10.34 -56.76 -5.87
N ASN A 305 -9.86 -58.00 -5.79
CA ASN A 305 -8.55 -58.44 -5.37
C ASN A 305 -7.55 -58.41 -6.55
N SER A 306 -6.27 -58.30 -6.21
CA SER A 306 -5.08 -58.76 -6.97
C SER A 306 -4.56 -57.96 -8.19
N SER A 307 -3.46 -57.26 -7.93
CA SER A 307 -2.09 -57.57 -8.41
C SER A 307 -1.86 -57.97 -9.90
N SER A 308 -1.13 -57.08 -10.59
CA SER A 308 0.13 -57.31 -11.32
C SER A 308 0.24 -58.31 -12.50
N SER A 309 0.83 -57.79 -13.58
CA SER A 309 1.90 -58.37 -14.43
C SER A 309 1.56 -58.64 -15.91
N SER A 310 2.17 -57.82 -16.77
CA SER A 310 3.06 -58.22 -17.88
C SER A 310 2.54 -59.13 -19.02
N SER A 311 2.47 -58.57 -20.24
CA SER A 311 3.33 -58.90 -21.41
C SER A 311 2.61 -59.02 -22.76
N ASN A 312 3.09 -58.19 -23.70
CA ASN A 312 3.37 -58.41 -25.12
C ASN A 312 2.30 -58.75 -26.18
N SER A 313 2.27 -57.81 -27.16
CA SER A 313 2.35 -57.98 -28.62
C SER A 313 1.19 -58.60 -29.41
N ILE A 314 0.70 -57.87 -30.42
CA ILE A 314 0.94 -58.13 -31.86
C ILE A 314 0.21 -57.07 -32.71
N ASN A 315 0.89 -56.65 -33.79
CA ASN A 315 0.45 -55.73 -34.85
C ASN A 315 -0.85 -56.16 -35.56
N GLY A 316 -1.58 -55.19 -36.08
CA GLY A 316 -2.61 -55.41 -37.11
C GLY A 316 -3.20 -54.09 -37.62
N SER A 317 -3.08 -53.88 -38.92
CA SER A 317 -3.32 -52.65 -39.67
C SER A 317 -4.80 -52.32 -39.97
N ASP A 318 -4.97 -51.08 -40.41
CA ASP A 318 -5.89 -50.58 -41.46
C ASP A 318 -7.37 -50.23 -41.19
N ASN A 319 -7.67 -49.04 -41.72
CA ASN A 319 -8.90 -48.54 -42.34
C ASN A 319 -9.96 -47.79 -41.52
N SER A 320 -10.01 -46.50 -41.84
CA SER A 320 -11.17 -45.81 -42.44
C SER A 320 -12.24 -45.18 -41.54
N SER A 321 -12.51 -43.92 -41.91
CA SER A 321 -13.77 -43.17 -41.89
C SER A 321 -14.30 -42.59 -40.56
N ASP A 322 -14.40 -41.26 -40.61
CA ASP A 322 -15.42 -40.37 -40.02
C ASP A 322 -15.77 -40.54 -38.55
N ASP A 323 -15.31 -39.58 -37.74
CA ASP A 323 -16.23 -38.88 -36.85
C ASP A 323 -15.77 -37.45 -36.56
N ARG A 324 -16.61 -36.50 -36.96
CA ARG A 324 -16.49 -35.07 -36.64
C ARG A 324 -16.79 -34.86 -35.16
N VAL A 325 -15.78 -35.01 -34.30
CA VAL A 325 -15.86 -34.56 -32.91
C VAL A 325 -15.34 -33.13 -32.83
N ALA A 326 -16.23 -32.23 -32.40
CA ALA A 326 -15.91 -30.83 -32.11
C ALA A 326 -14.69 -30.74 -31.20
N LYS A 327 -13.66 -30.04 -31.68
CA LYS A 327 -12.46 -29.67 -30.92
C LYS A 327 -12.86 -28.65 -29.86
N VAL A 328 -13.41 -29.13 -28.74
CA VAL A 328 -13.47 -28.38 -27.50
C VAL A 328 -12.03 -28.22 -27.04
N SER A 329 -11.49 -27.00 -27.20
CA SER A 329 -10.26 -26.61 -26.53
C SER A 329 -10.40 -26.99 -25.05
N SER A 330 -9.59 -27.96 -24.62
CA SER A 330 -9.38 -28.23 -23.20
C SER A 330 -8.63 -27.03 -22.61
N VAL A 331 -9.40 -25.98 -22.33
CA VAL A 331 -8.97 -24.91 -21.44
C VAL A 331 -8.76 -25.59 -20.09
N VAL A 332 -7.50 -25.79 -19.74
CA VAL A 332 -7.09 -26.18 -18.40
C VAL A 332 -7.72 -25.15 -17.46
N PRO A 333 -8.62 -25.55 -16.55
CA PRO A 333 -9.22 -24.62 -15.59
C PRO A 333 -8.07 -23.97 -14.84
N HIS A 334 -7.89 -22.66 -15.03
CA HIS A 334 -6.86 -21.93 -14.30
C HIS A 334 -7.21 -22.05 -12.81
N PRO A 335 -6.38 -22.70 -11.99
CA PRO A 335 -6.68 -22.81 -10.59
C PRO A 335 -6.59 -21.41 -9.99
N THR A 336 -7.67 -20.96 -9.36
CA THR A 336 -7.78 -19.73 -8.56
C THR A 336 -7.90 -18.39 -9.31
N SER A 337 -8.81 -18.29 -10.29
CA SER A 337 -9.17 -16.99 -10.88
C SER A 337 -10.16 -16.23 -9.98
N PHE A 338 -9.66 -15.41 -9.06
CA PHE A 338 -10.49 -14.44 -8.33
C PHE A 338 -11.01 -13.37 -9.30
N ALA A 339 -12.18 -12.80 -9.01
CA ALA A 339 -12.73 -11.67 -9.74
C ALA A 339 -12.29 -10.33 -9.11
N VAL A 340 -12.01 -9.32 -9.93
CA VAL A 340 -11.66 -7.95 -9.52
C VAL A 340 -12.50 -6.95 -10.29
N LYS A 341 -12.84 -5.82 -9.66
CA LYS A 341 -13.63 -4.74 -10.27
C LYS A 341 -12.83 -3.45 -10.32
N LEU A 342 -12.83 -2.78 -11.46
CA LEU A 342 -12.17 -1.49 -11.64
C LEU A 342 -13.01 -0.34 -11.04
N PRO A 343 -12.42 0.85 -10.75
CA PRO A 343 -13.15 1.99 -10.16
C PRO A 343 -14.38 2.44 -10.96
N CYS A 344 -14.34 2.25 -12.28
CA CYS A 344 -15.46 2.51 -13.19
C CYS A 344 -16.63 1.51 -13.10
N GLY A 345 -16.48 0.43 -12.35
CA GLY A 345 -17.53 -0.54 -12.09
C GLY A 345 -17.48 -1.86 -12.90
N HIS A 346 -16.56 -2.03 -13.86
CA HIS A 346 -16.47 -3.26 -14.67
C HIS A 346 -15.65 -4.36 -13.97
N VAL A 347 -16.04 -5.64 -14.14
CA VAL A 347 -15.47 -6.80 -13.42
C VAL A 347 -14.73 -7.74 -14.37
N TYR A 348 -13.59 -8.26 -13.93
CA TYR A 348 -12.72 -9.15 -14.70
C TYR A 348 -12.11 -10.21 -13.78
N HIS A 349 -11.49 -11.28 -14.31
CA HIS A 349 -10.57 -12.06 -13.47
C HIS A 349 -9.38 -11.19 -13.08
N GLU A 350 -8.86 -11.40 -11.88
CA GLU A 350 -7.68 -10.71 -11.33
C GLU A 350 -6.54 -10.70 -12.33
N ASN A 351 -6.20 -11.88 -12.87
CA ASN A 351 -5.14 -12.02 -13.86
C ASN A 351 -5.44 -11.26 -15.16
N CYS A 352 -6.71 -11.20 -15.58
CA CYS A 352 -7.12 -10.50 -16.79
C CYS A 352 -6.99 -8.98 -16.61
N ALA A 353 -7.56 -8.42 -15.54
CA ALA A 353 -7.45 -6.99 -15.24
C ALA A 353 -5.99 -6.57 -15.01
N MET A 354 -5.23 -7.35 -14.24
CA MET A 354 -3.81 -7.06 -13.98
C MET A 354 -2.97 -7.11 -15.26
N SER A 355 -3.26 -8.05 -16.17
CA SER A 355 -2.58 -8.11 -17.47
C SER A 355 -2.89 -6.89 -18.35
N TRP A 356 -4.16 -6.45 -18.36
CA TRP A 356 -4.59 -5.30 -19.14
C TRP A 356 -4.03 -3.97 -18.61
N LEU A 357 -4.19 -3.71 -17.30
CA LEU A 357 -3.81 -2.44 -16.67
C LEU A 357 -2.32 -2.13 -16.74
N ARG A 358 -1.49 -3.17 -16.91
CA ARG A 358 -0.05 -3.01 -17.15
C ARG A 358 0.28 -2.31 -18.46
N HIS A 359 -0.56 -2.46 -19.48
CA HIS A 359 -0.34 -1.87 -20.81
C HIS A 359 -1.20 -0.64 -21.05
N ASN A 360 -2.39 -0.59 -20.45
CA ASN A 360 -3.33 0.50 -20.61
C ASN A 360 -3.90 0.86 -19.23
N PRO A 361 -3.58 2.04 -18.65
CA PRO A 361 -4.09 2.46 -17.35
C PRO A 361 -5.57 2.88 -17.39
N SER A 362 -6.37 2.25 -18.25
CA SER A 362 -7.77 2.55 -18.51
C SER A 362 -8.59 1.28 -18.60
N CYS A 363 -9.85 1.32 -18.17
CA CYS A 363 -10.77 0.19 -18.27
C CYS A 363 -10.92 -0.32 -19.72
N PRO A 364 -10.86 -1.64 -19.98
CA PRO A 364 -11.10 -2.20 -21.32
C PRO A 364 -12.44 -1.79 -21.93
N GLU A 365 -13.49 -1.70 -21.12
CA GLU A 365 -14.84 -1.41 -21.59
C GLU A 365 -15.11 0.09 -21.73
N CYS A 366 -14.94 0.87 -20.66
CA CYS A 366 -15.32 2.29 -20.67
C CYS A 366 -14.15 3.27 -20.83
N ARG A 367 -12.91 2.78 -20.91
CA ARG A 367 -11.68 3.60 -21.02
C ARG A 367 -11.47 4.61 -19.89
N ALA A 368 -12.23 4.55 -18.80
CA ALA A 368 -12.00 5.35 -17.60
C ALA A 368 -10.61 5.04 -17.02
N VAL A 369 -9.85 6.08 -16.70
CA VAL A 369 -8.49 5.96 -16.16
C VAL A 369 -8.55 5.38 -14.75
N VAL A 370 -7.80 4.30 -14.53
CA VAL A 370 -7.70 3.64 -13.23
C VAL A 370 -6.68 4.42 -12.40
N GLY A 371 -7.16 5.25 -11.47
CA GLY A 371 -6.32 6.09 -10.60
C GLY A 371 -6.63 7.59 -10.66
N ALA A 372 -7.48 8.02 -11.59
CA ALA A 372 -8.01 9.39 -11.61
C ALA A 372 -9.22 9.45 -10.66
N ASN A 373 -8.97 9.83 -9.40
CA ASN A 373 -10.06 10.18 -8.50
C ASN A 373 -10.69 11.49 -8.99
N SER A 374 -12.00 11.47 -9.26
CA SER A 374 -12.84 12.66 -9.38
C SER A 374 -13.19 13.23 -8.01
#